data_AF-A0A429X9V1-F1
#
_entry.id   AF-A0A429X9V1-F1
#
_cell.length_a   1.000
_cell.length_b   1.000
_cell.length_c   1.000
_cell.angle_alpha   90.00
_cell.angle_beta   90.00
_cell.angle_gamma   90.00
#
_symmetry.space_group_name_H-M   'P 1'
#
loop_
_entity.id
_entity.type
_entity.pdbx_description
1 polymer ?
#
loop_
_entity_poly.entity_id
_entity_poly.type
_entity_poly.pdbx_seq_one_letter_code
_entity_poly.pdbx_strand_id
1 'polypeptide(L)'
;MDQLQFFSDEEFMTKEELEIKSAKKYVARTIYRSSGRKGFINTHLSDGDMEGAYKEFDEAFRTFGFLHPKSYSFTSYRNIGNIRYYSDGVQMEIQANSKELFEILLECLKE
;
A
#
# COMPACT_ATOMS: atom_id res chain seq x y z
N MET A 1 37.25 10.44 0.50
CA MET A 1 36.23 9.61 -0.17
C MET A 1 35.04 9.63 0.76
N ASP A 2 34.02 10.41 0.39
CA ASP A 2 32.91 10.78 1.27
C ASP A 2 32.06 9.56 1.67
N GLN A 3 32.00 9.31 2.97
CA GLN A 3 30.96 8.49 3.59
C GLN A 3 29.70 9.36 3.71
N LEU A 4 29.02 9.59 2.59
CA LEU A 4 27.62 10.01 2.63
C LEU A 4 26.81 8.80 3.09
N GLN A 5 26.58 8.72 4.40
CA GLN A 5 25.55 7.85 4.96
C GLN A 5 24.24 8.20 4.25
N PHE A 6 23.75 7.27 3.42
CA PHE A 6 22.40 7.30 2.91
C PHE A 6 21.46 7.08 4.10
N PHE A 7 21.12 8.16 4.79
CA PHE A 7 20.01 8.15 5.73
C PHE A 7 18.77 7.81 4.91
N SER A 8 18.07 6.73 5.28
CA SER A 8 16.78 6.42 4.66
C SER A 8 15.83 7.57 4.95
N ASP A 9 15.00 7.98 3.98
CA ASP A 9 14.03 9.08 4.13
C ASP A 9 13.13 8.94 5.38
N GLU A 10 13.01 7.72 5.92
CA GLU A 10 12.29 7.40 7.16
C GLU A 10 12.89 8.03 8.43
N GLU A 11 14.18 8.38 8.44
CA GLU A 11 14.83 8.97 9.63
C GLU A 11 14.36 10.40 9.95
N PHE A 12 13.76 11.09 8.97
CA PHE A 12 13.24 12.45 9.14
C PHE A 12 11.71 12.49 9.29
N MET A 13 11.04 11.34 9.23
CA MET A 13 9.58 11.27 9.34
C MET A 13 9.14 11.37 10.81
N THR A 14 8.07 12.10 11.04
CA THR A 14 7.38 12.11 12.33
C THR A 14 6.78 10.72 12.63
N LYS A 15 6.49 10.45 13.91
CA LYS A 15 5.80 9.20 14.32
C LYS A 15 4.51 8.99 13.53
N GLU A 16 3.72 10.05 13.34
CA GLU A 16 2.46 9.99 12.59
C GLU A 16 2.67 9.63 11.12
N GLU A 17 3.65 10.25 10.46
CA GLU A 17 3.96 9.93 9.06
C GLU A 17 4.45 8.49 8.88
N LEU A 18 5.24 7.97 9.82
CA LEU A 18 5.66 6.56 9.84
C LEU A 18 4.48 5.62 10.02
N GLU A 19 3.52 5.96 10.88
CA GLU A 19 2.30 5.16 11.06
C GLU A 19 1.41 5.19 9.80
N ILE A 20 1.23 6.36 9.19
CA ILE A 20 0.50 6.51 7.92
C ILE A 20 1.16 5.66 6.82
N LYS A 21 2.48 5.74 6.67
CA LYS A 21 3.25 4.94 5.70
C LYS A 21 3.05 3.45 5.98
N SER A 22 3.15 3.04 7.23
CA SER A 22 2.95 1.64 7.65
C SER A 22 1.55 1.14 7.34
N ALA A 23 0.52 1.95 7.57
CA ALA A 23 -0.87 1.62 7.26
C ALA A 23 -1.09 1.45 5.75
N LYS A 24 -0.57 2.39 4.93
CA LYS A 24 -0.64 2.27 3.47
C LYS A 24 0.13 1.04 2.96
N LYS A 25 1.34 0.76 3.48
CA LYS A 25 2.13 -0.46 3.17
C LYS A 25 1.33 -1.72 3.48
N TYR A 26 0.69 -1.78 4.65
CA TYR A 26 -0.12 -2.92 5.05
C TYR A 26 -1.29 -3.18 4.09
N VAL A 27 -2.05 -2.13 3.76
CA VAL A 27 -3.19 -2.24 2.87
C VAL A 27 -2.77 -2.62 1.46
N ALA A 28 -1.74 -1.96 0.90
CA ALA A 28 -1.21 -2.29 -0.42
C ALA A 28 -0.79 -3.76 -0.53
N ARG A 29 -0.05 -4.27 0.47
CA ARG A 29 0.34 -5.69 0.56
C ARG A 29 -0.86 -6.61 0.70
N THR A 30 -1.88 -6.21 1.45
CA THR A 30 -3.09 -7.02 1.67
C THR A 30 -3.92 -7.13 0.39
N ILE A 31 -4.15 -6.02 -0.32
CA ILE A 31 -4.79 -6.01 -1.64
C ILE A 31 -4.03 -6.92 -2.59
N TYR A 32 -2.71 -6.73 -2.71
CA TYR A 32 -1.87 -7.52 -3.61
C TYR A 32 -1.93 -9.04 -3.30
N ARG A 33 -1.85 -9.43 -2.03
CA ARG A 33 -1.78 -10.84 -1.63
C ARG A 33 -3.14 -11.55 -1.64
N SER A 34 -4.21 -10.85 -1.30
CA SER A 34 -5.50 -11.48 -0.95
C SER A 34 -6.62 -11.20 -1.95
N SER A 35 -6.44 -10.31 -2.93
CA SER A 35 -7.44 -10.03 -3.96
C SER A 35 -7.57 -11.12 -5.03
N GLY A 36 -6.68 -12.11 -5.05
CA GLY A 36 -6.57 -13.09 -6.13
C GLY A 36 -5.88 -12.58 -7.40
N ARG A 37 -5.48 -11.30 -7.46
CA ARG A 37 -4.85 -10.66 -8.63
C ARG A 37 -3.33 -10.80 -8.68
N LYS A 38 -2.71 -11.31 -7.62
CA LYS A 38 -1.25 -11.44 -7.47
C LYS A 38 -0.56 -12.02 -8.70
N GLY A 39 -1.12 -13.10 -9.25
CA GLY A 39 -0.53 -13.80 -10.41
C GLY A 39 -0.44 -12.89 -11.63
N PHE A 40 -1.55 -12.24 -11.99
CA PHE A 40 -1.61 -11.31 -13.12
C PHE A 40 -0.67 -10.12 -12.94
N ILE A 41 -0.68 -9.51 -11.75
CA ILE A 41 0.24 -8.40 -11.42
C ILE A 41 1.69 -8.84 -11.63
N ASN A 42 2.07 -10.03 -11.14
CA ASN A 42 3.44 -10.52 -11.28
C ASN A 42 3.82 -10.84 -12.72
N THR A 43 2.91 -11.38 -13.52
CA THR A 43 3.14 -11.62 -14.96
C THR A 43 3.48 -10.30 -15.64
N HIS A 44 2.61 -9.29 -15.49
CA HIS A 44 2.85 -7.97 -16.08
C HIS A 44 4.16 -7.33 -15.61
N LEU A 45 4.46 -7.39 -14.31
CA LEU A 45 5.74 -6.87 -13.79
C LEU A 45 6.96 -7.60 -14.36
N SER A 46 6.87 -8.92 -14.54
CA SER A 46 7.96 -9.74 -15.10
C SER A 46 8.21 -9.43 -16.59
N ASP A 47 7.14 -9.06 -17.31
CA ASP A 47 7.20 -8.65 -18.71
C ASP A 47 7.60 -7.17 -18.89
N GLY A 48 7.79 -6.44 -17.79
CA GLY A 48 8.08 -4.99 -17.80
C GLY A 48 6.86 -4.11 -18.11
N ASP A 49 5.66 -4.69 -18.15
CA ASP A 49 4.40 -3.99 -18.40
C ASP A 49 3.84 -3.36 -17.10
N MET A 50 4.37 -2.17 -16.78
CA MET A 50 3.93 -1.43 -15.60
C MET A 50 2.47 -0.97 -15.67
N GLU A 51 1.95 -0.69 -16.86
CA GLU A 51 0.57 -0.23 -17.03
C GLU A 51 -0.42 -1.37 -16.81
N GLY A 52 -0.13 -2.56 -17.35
CA GLY A 52 -0.91 -3.77 -17.09
C GLY A 52 -0.91 -4.16 -15.62
N ALA A 53 0.25 -4.12 -14.96
CA ALA A 53 0.35 -4.38 -13.53
C ALA A 53 -0.50 -3.40 -12.70
N TYR A 54 -0.48 -2.11 -13.07
CA TYR A 54 -1.31 -1.10 -12.43
C TYR A 54 -2.81 -1.34 -12.67
N LYS A 55 -3.24 -1.73 -13.88
CA LYS A 55 -4.65 -2.02 -14.18
C LYS A 55 -5.19 -3.16 -13.32
N GLU A 56 -4.43 -4.24 -13.18
CA GLU A 56 -4.79 -5.38 -12.33
C GLU A 56 -4.87 -4.97 -10.85
N PHE A 57 -3.96 -4.12 -10.39
CA PHE A 57 -3.99 -3.58 -9.03
C PHE A 57 -5.16 -2.61 -8.80
N ASP A 58 -5.45 -1.72 -9.76
CA ASP A 58 -6.57 -0.78 -9.70
C ASP A 58 -7.92 -1.51 -9.65
N GLU A 59 -8.05 -2.61 -10.41
CA GLU A 59 -9.21 -3.48 -10.32
C GLU A 59 -9.30 -4.14 -8.94
N ALA A 60 -8.18 -4.70 -8.44
CA ALA A 60 -8.11 -5.26 -7.09
C ALA A 60 -8.54 -4.24 -6.03
N PHE A 61 -8.04 -3.02 -6.10
CA PHE A 61 -8.35 -1.91 -5.20
C PHE A 61 -9.85 -1.58 -5.19
N ARG A 62 -10.52 -1.59 -6.35
CA ARG A 62 -11.95 -1.28 -6.47
C ARG A 62 -12.86 -2.38 -5.95
N THR A 63 -12.46 -3.64 -6.06
CA THR A 63 -13.31 -4.79 -5.72
C THR A 63 -13.01 -5.40 -4.36
N PHE A 64 -11.80 -5.19 -3.84
CA PHE A 64 -11.34 -5.79 -2.59
C PHE A 64 -11.65 -4.88 -1.39
N GLY A 65 -12.09 -5.49 -0.30
CA GLY A 65 -12.32 -4.84 0.97
C GLY A 65 -12.15 -5.82 2.11
N PHE A 66 -11.79 -5.32 3.29
CA PHE A 66 -11.64 -6.16 4.47
C PHE A 66 -11.93 -5.38 5.75
N LEU A 67 -12.38 -6.11 6.77
CA LEU A 67 -12.73 -5.57 8.09
C LEU A 67 -12.00 -6.33 9.20
N HIS A 68 -11.19 -5.63 9.99
CA HIS A 68 -10.57 -6.09 11.24
C HIS A 68 -9.38 -7.09 11.21
N PRO A 69 -8.62 -7.34 10.14
CA PRO A 69 -7.32 -8.01 10.26
C PRO A 69 -6.30 -7.09 10.94
N LYS A 70 -5.77 -7.51 12.10
CA LYS A 70 -4.76 -6.76 12.88
C LYS A 70 -5.19 -5.32 13.20
N SER A 71 -6.48 -5.11 13.46
CA SER A 71 -7.07 -3.79 13.72
C SER A 71 -7.07 -2.82 12.53
N TYR A 72 -6.79 -3.30 11.31
CA TYR A 72 -6.95 -2.52 10.08
C TYR A 72 -8.30 -2.82 9.41
N SER A 73 -8.81 -1.84 8.68
CA SER A 73 -9.86 -2.04 7.69
C SER A 73 -9.60 -1.22 6.44
N PHE A 74 -10.14 -1.72 5.33
CA PHE A 74 -10.05 -1.06 4.04
C PHE A 74 -11.36 -1.22 3.29
N THR A 75 -11.85 -0.10 2.78
CA THR A 75 -12.96 -0.05 1.82
C THR A 75 -12.62 0.95 0.72
N SER A 76 -13.13 0.74 -0.48
CA SER A 76 -12.93 1.67 -1.59
C SER A 76 -14.27 2.13 -2.17
N TYR A 77 -14.35 3.41 -2.52
CA TYR A 77 -15.51 4.03 -3.17
C TYR A 77 -15.04 5.12 -4.12
N ARG A 78 -15.50 5.09 -5.38
CA ARG A 78 -15.17 6.08 -6.41
C ARG A 78 -13.66 6.41 -6.50
N ASN A 79 -12.82 5.37 -6.55
CA ASN A 79 -11.34 5.46 -6.63
C ASN A 79 -10.63 6.02 -5.38
N ILE A 80 -11.34 6.23 -4.28
CA ILE A 80 -10.76 6.60 -2.99
C ILE A 80 -10.90 5.42 -2.04
N GLY A 81 -9.80 5.04 -1.43
CA GLY A 81 -9.68 3.99 -0.45
C GLY A 81 -9.61 4.60 0.94
N ASN A 82 -10.49 4.16 1.84
CA ASN A 82 -10.46 4.56 3.23
C ASN A 82 -9.79 3.45 4.02
N ILE A 83 -8.66 3.78 4.63
CA ILE A 83 -7.88 2.92 5.51
C ILE A 83 -8.19 3.36 6.92
N ARG A 84 -8.66 2.44 7.76
CA ARG A 84 -8.77 2.71 9.20
C ARG A 84 -7.86 1.77 9.94
N TYR A 85 -7.21 2.28 10.97
CA TYR A 85 -6.46 1.45 11.89
C TYR A 85 -6.60 1.97 13.32
N TYR A 86 -6.48 1.05 14.27
CA TYR A 86 -6.49 1.37 15.68
C TYR A 86 -5.08 1.19 16.25
N SER A 87 -4.53 2.25 16.81
CA SER A 87 -3.20 2.27 17.44
C SER A 87 -3.30 3.01 18.78
N ASP A 88 -2.74 2.42 19.84
CA ASP A 88 -2.62 3.05 21.17
C ASP A 88 -3.92 3.69 21.71
N GLY A 89 -5.08 3.09 21.45
CA GLY A 89 -6.37 3.61 21.94
C GLY A 89 -7.06 4.60 20.99
N VAL A 90 -6.40 4.99 19.88
CA VAL A 90 -6.87 5.99 18.93
C VAL A 90 -7.19 5.33 17.59
N GLN A 91 -8.35 5.69 17.02
CA GLN A 91 -8.70 5.31 15.66
C GLN A 91 -8.21 6.39 14.69
N MET A 92 -7.44 5.98 13.70
CA MET A 92 -6.95 6.81 12.62
C MET A 92 -7.68 6.44 11.32
N GLU A 93 -7.95 7.44 10.49
CA GLU A 93 -8.58 7.26 9.17
C GLU A 93 -7.75 8.00 8.11
N ILE A 94 -7.30 7.26 7.10
CA ILE A 94 -6.41 7.74 6.05
C ILE A 94 -7.07 7.47 4.69
N GLN A 95 -6.99 8.43 3.79
CA GLN A 95 -7.38 8.23 2.40
C GLN A 95 -6.16 7.94 1.52
N ALA A 96 -6.34 7.05 0.56
CA ALA A 96 -5.37 6.77 -0.49
C ALA A 96 -6.09 6.39 -1.78
N ASN A 97 -5.54 6.75 -2.92
CA ASN A 97 -6.01 6.25 -4.22
C ASN A 97 -5.22 4.98 -4.63
N SER A 98 -5.68 4.31 -5.68
CA SER A 98 -5.05 3.08 -6.17
C SER A 98 -3.62 3.29 -6.65
N LYS A 99 -3.31 4.44 -7.27
CA LYS A 99 -1.97 4.78 -7.75
C LYS A 99 -0.97 4.90 -6.61
N GLU A 100 -1.31 5.65 -5.56
CA GLU A 100 -0.47 5.79 -4.37
C GLU A 100 -0.17 4.43 -3.73
N LEU A 101 -1.19 3.58 -3.55
CA LEU A 101 -0.99 2.26 -2.96
C LEU A 101 -0.20 1.32 -3.87
N PHE A 102 -0.31 1.48 -5.19
CA PHE A 102 0.48 0.72 -6.15
C PHE A 102 1.95 1.12 -6.10
N GLU A 103 2.28 2.41 -6.05
CA GLU A 103 3.65 2.89 -5.91
C GLU A 103 4.30 2.35 -4.62
N ILE A 104 3.56 2.40 -3.50
CA ILE A 104 3.99 1.82 -2.22
C ILE A 104 4.18 0.29 -2.32
N LEU A 105 3.32 -0.41 -3.07
CA LEU A 105 3.49 -1.84 -3.31
C LEU A 105 4.81 -2.11 -4.05
N LEU A 106 5.14 -1.32 -5.07
CA LEU A 106 6.38 -1.49 -5.84
C LEU A 106 7.62 -1.29 -4.98
N GLU A 107 7.60 -0.32 -4.06
CA GLU A 107 8.66 -0.17 -3.04
C GLU A 107 8.76 -1.42 -2.18
N CYS A 108 7.63 -1.91 -1.68
CA CYS A 108 7.54 -3.09 -0.81
C CYS A 108 7.98 -4.40 -1.46
N LEU A 109 8.05 -4.48 -2.79
CA LEU A 109 8.49 -5.66 -3.55
C LEU A 109 9.99 -5.64 -3.86
N LYS A 110 10.66 -4.51 -3.65
CA LYS A 110 12.12 -4.36 -3.79
C LYS A 110 12.87 -4.62 -2.48
N GLU A 111 12.16 -4.52 -1.34
CA GLU A 111 12.61 -4.94 0.01
C GLU A 111 12.78 -6.47 0.09
#